data_AF-A0A6V8C9Q8-F1
#
_entry.id   AF-A0A6V8C9Q8-F1
#
_cell.length_a   1.000
_cell.length_b   1.000
_cell.length_c   1.000
_cell.angle_alpha   90.00
_cell.angle_beta   90.00
_cell.angle_gamma   90.00
#
_symmetry.space_group_name_H-M   'P 1'
#
loop_
_entity.id
_entity.type
_entity.pdbx_description
1 polymer ?
#
loop_
_entity_poly.entity_id
_entity_poly.type
_entity_poly.pdbx_seq_one_letter_code
_entity_poly.pdbx_strand_id
1 'polypeptide(L)' 'MGVAAAIIYQASQNSETPRTQSEICRIANVSEVTLRGLVRIINETLVLLDRLEQQS' A
#
# COMPACT_ATOMS: atom_id res chain seq x y z
N MET A 1 2.64 12.37 2.60
CA MET A 1 2.32 12.02 1.21
C MET A 1 2.61 10.56 0.89
N GLY A 2 3.84 10.04 1.05
CA GLY A 2 4.18 8.66 0.71
C GLY A 2 3.36 7.55 1.40
N VAL A 3 3.23 7.60 2.73
CA VAL A 3 2.50 6.56 3.47
C VAL A 3 1.02 6.50 3.09
N ALA A 4 0.36 7.66 2.99
CA ALA A 4 -1.03 7.74 2.54
C ALA A 4 -1.20 7.18 1.12
N ALA A 5 -0.27 7.48 0.21
CA ALA A 5 -0.26 6.92 -1.15
C ALA A 5 -0.15 5.38 -1.13
N ALA A 6 0.71 4.83 -0.29
CA ALA A 6 0.88 3.39 -0.15
C ALA A 6 -0.36 2.69 0.44
N ILE A 7 -1.03 3.32 1.43
CA ILE A 7 -2.30 2.83 2.00
C ILE A 7 -3.41 2.86 0.94
N ILE A 8 -3.54 3.96 0.19
CA ILE A 8 -4.54 4.10 -0.87
C ILE A 8 -4.32 3.07 -1.97
N TYR A 9 -3.06 2.87 -2.40
CA TYR A 9 -2.72 1.81 -3.35
C TYR A 9 -3.16 0.45 -2.81
N GLN A 10 -2.77 0.10 -1.58
CA GLN A 10 -3.09 -1.21 -1.00
C GLN A 10 -4.59 -1.44 -0.84
N ALA A 11 -5.34 -0.41 -0.43
CA ALA A 11 -6.80 -0.47 -0.34
C ALA A 11 -7.45 -0.66 -1.72
N SER A 12 -6.91 0.00 -2.76
CA SER A 12 -7.44 -0.13 -4.12
C SER A 12 -7.31 -1.55 -4.69
N GLN A 13 -6.28 -2.31 -4.27
CA GLN A 13 -6.06 -3.68 -4.75
C GLN A 13 -7.18 -4.64 -4.38
N ASN A 14 -7.94 -4.34 -3.33
CA ASN A 14 -9.08 -5.15 -2.88
C ASN A 14 -10.43 -4.61 -3.38
N SER A 15 -10.42 -3.58 -4.24
CA SER A 15 -11.63 -2.99 -4.81
C SER A 15 -11.96 -3.59 -6.18
N GLU A 16 -13.19 -3.38 -6.66
CA GLU A 16 -13.60 -3.76 -8.03
C GLU A 16 -12.79 -3.05 -9.12
N THR A 17 -12.13 -1.93 -8.78
CA THR A 17 -11.30 -1.16 -9.71
C THR A 17 -9.91 -0.91 -9.12
N PRO A 18 -8.94 -1.83 -9.27
CA PRO A 18 -7.59 -1.63 -8.76
C PRO A 18 -6.92 -0.42 -9.43
N ARG A 19 -5.98 0.21 -8.72
CA ARG A 19 -5.17 1.33 -9.23
C ARG A 19 -3.71 0.93 -9.30
N THR A 20 -3.06 1.34 -10.37
CA THR A 20 -1.62 1.14 -10.57
C THR A 20 -0.81 2.07 -9.67
N GLN A 21 0.42 1.66 -9.35
CA GLN A 21 1.36 2.52 -8.61
C GLN A 21 1.63 3.83 -9.36
N SER A 22 1.71 3.80 -10.70
CA SER A 22 1.91 4.99 -11.52
C SER A 22 0.75 5.99 -11.41
N GLU A 23 -0.50 5.52 -11.40
CA GLU A 23 -1.68 6.39 -11.20
C GLU A 23 -1.63 7.08 -9.83
N ILE A 24 -1.30 6.32 -8.79
CA ILE A 24 -1.20 6.86 -7.43
C ILE A 24 -0.03 7.84 -7.31
N CYS A 25 1.13 7.55 -7.92
CA CYS A 25 2.30 8.43 -7.92
C CYS A 25 2.01 9.78 -8.58
N ARG A 26 1.27 9.79 -9.70
CA ARG A 26 0.88 11.03 -10.41
C ARG A 26 0.05 11.96 -9.53
N ILE A 27 -0.85 11.42 -8.70
CA ILE A 27 -1.75 12.20 -7.85
C ILE A 27 -1.07 12.61 -6.54
N ALA A 28 -0.31 11.69 -5.93
CA ALA A 28 0.28 11.89 -4.61
C ALA A 28 1.59 12.70 -4.63
N ASN A 29 2.13 13.00 -5.82
CA ASN A 29 3.44 13.64 -6.02
C ASN A 29 4.56 12.87 -5.28
N VAL A 30 4.63 11.56 -5.51
CA VAL A 30 5.62 10.65 -4.92
C VAL A 30 6.27 9.86 -6.04
N SER A 31 7.57 9.56 -5.93
CA SER A 31 8.25 8.72 -6.91
C SER A 31 7.79 7.26 -6.82
N GLU A 32 7.79 6.54 -7.94
CA GLU A 32 7.43 5.12 -7.96
C GLU A 32 8.38 4.26 -7.10
N VAL A 33 9.66 4.61 -7.03
CA VAL A 33 10.64 3.90 -6.18
C VAL A 33 10.32 4.06 -4.70
N THR A 34 9.89 5.26 -4.28
CA THR A 34 9.45 5.53 -2.92
C THR A 34 8.14 4.80 -2.61
N LEU A 35 7.16 4.85 -3.52
CA LEU A 35 5.87 4.19 -3.32
C LEU A 35 6.05 2.67 -3.19
N ARG A 36 6.85 2.05 -4.06
CA ARG A 36 7.13 0.61 -4.01
C ARG A 36 7.77 0.18 -2.69
N GLY A 37 8.71 0.97 -2.16
CA GLY A 37 9.32 0.71 -0.86
C GLY A 37 8.31 0.74 0.29
N LEU A 38 7.41 1.73 0.28
CA LEU A 38 6.39 1.88 1.31
C LEU A 38 5.31 0.79 1.23
N VAL A 39 4.88 0.41 0.03
CA VAL A 39 3.93 -0.70 -0.18
C VAL A 39 4.49 -2.01 0.36
N ARG A 40 5.79 -2.27 0.16
CA ARG A 40 6.45 -3.44 0.74
C ARG A 40 6.36 -3.46 2.28
N ILE A 41 6.70 -2.35 2.94
CA ILE A 41 6.65 -2.24 4.41
C ILE A 41 5.22 -2.44 4.92
N ILE A 42 4.22 -1.84 4.25
CA ILE A 42 2.82 -1.99 4.62
C ILE A 42 2.38 -3.45 4.51
N ASN A 43 2.72 -4.13 3.42
CA ASN A 43 2.36 -5.53 3.23
C ASN A 43 3.02 -6.44 4.28
N GLU A 44 4.29 -6.23 4.58
CA GLU A 44 4.97 -6.97 5.65
C GLU A 44 4.30 -6.73 7.01
N THR A 45 3.86 -5.50 7.28
CA THR A 45 3.15 -5.14 8.52
C THR A 45 1.76 -5.79 8.60
N LEU A 46 0.98 -5.78 7.51
CA LEU A 46 -0.33 -6.42 7.45
C LEU A 46 -0.23 -7.92 7.72
N VAL A 47 0.76 -8.60 7.11
CA VAL A 47 1.01 -10.02 7.37
C VAL A 47 1.33 -10.30 8.83
N LEU A 48 2.03 -9.40 9.52
CA LEU A 48 2.30 -9.55 10.95
C LEU A 48 1.03 -9.37 11.80
N LEU A 49 0.18 -8.40 11.46
CA LEU A 49 -1.09 -8.17 12.15
C LEU A 49 -2.02 -9.38 12.01
N ASP A 50 -2.18 -9.92 10.80
CA ASP A 50 -2.99 -11.12 10.55
C ASP A 50 -2.51 -12.31 11.39
N ARG A 51 -1.19 -12.46 11.56
CA ARG A 51 -0.61 -13.53 12.40
C ARG A 51 -0.93 -13.35 13.88
N LEU A 52 -0.94 -12.11 14.37
CA LEU A 52 -1.28 -11.82 15.76
C LEU A 52 -2.76 -12.09 16.03
N GLU A 53 -3.63 -11.73 15.09
CA GLU A 53 -5.08 -12.02 15.19
C GLU A 53 -5.38 -13.52 15.21
N GLN A 54 -4.62 -14.35 14.47
CA GLN A 54 -4.81 -15.80 14.50
C GLN A 54 -4.26 -16.50 15.75
N GLN A 55 -3.51 -15.80 16.60
CA GLN A 55 -2.96 -16.33 17.85
C GLN A 55 -3.83 -16.01 19.08
N SER A 56 -4.81 -15.11 18.96
CA SER A 56 -5.81 -14.78 19.99
C SER A 56 -7.08 -15.59 19.84
#